data_AF-A0A2M3ZJU8-F1
#
_entry.id   AF-A0A2M3ZJU8-F1
#
_cell.length_a   1.000
_cell.length_b   1.000
_cell.length_c   1.000
_cell.angle_alpha   90.00
_cell.angle_beta   90.00
_cell.angle_gamma   90.00
#
_symmetry.space_group_name_H-M   'P 1'
#
loop_
_entity.id
_entity.type
_entity.pdbx_description
1 polymer ?
#
loop_
_entity_poly.entity_id
_entity_poly.type
_entity_poly.pdbx_seq_one_letter_code
_entity_poly.pdbx_strand_id
1 'polypeptide(L)'
;LSYIVFGWTIPIFFKGYKKELNTDDLYRPLKEHKSDGLGNRLCEAWESELSRARTSGKEPNLLRAGSRVFGWEVAYLGLVLLTLEMLFKVTQPFFLGKLVAYYSRQGNDISEAYLYAGAVVLCSAINVLFIHPYMLSQLHLGMKLRVAACSMIYRKSLRLSKTALGDTTAGQVVNLLSNDVGRLDLAVLFLHYLWLGPLETVVVTYLMYREIGVSAIFGVIFLLLFIPLQAYLGKKTSVLRLRTALRTDERVRLMNEIIQGIQVI
;
A
#
# COMPACT_ATOMS: atom_id res chain seq x y z
N LEU A 1 16.40 -2.42 18.41
CA LEU A 1 15.96 -1.02 18.60
C LEU A 1 16.20 -0.15 17.36
N SER A 2 17.43 -0.01 16.84
CA SER A 2 17.74 0.85 15.67
C SER A 2 16.84 0.63 14.44
N TYR A 3 16.48 -0.62 14.13
CA TYR A 3 15.56 -0.91 13.01
C TYR A 3 14.11 -0.46 13.25
N ILE A 4 13.63 -0.53 14.50
CA ILE A 4 12.24 -0.19 14.86
C ILE A 4 12.04 1.33 14.82
N VAL A 5 13.02 2.08 15.34
CA VAL A 5 12.99 3.56 15.38
C VAL A 5 13.64 4.19 14.16
N PHE A 6 14.02 3.40 13.16
CA PHE A 6 14.73 3.84 11.95
C PHE A 6 16.04 4.60 12.25
N GLY A 7 16.69 4.32 13.38
CA GLY A 7 17.92 5.00 13.79
C GLY A 7 19.07 4.84 12.79
N TRP A 8 19.05 3.77 11.99
CA TRP A 8 20.03 3.53 10.93
C TRP A 8 19.98 4.57 9.78
N THR A 9 18.89 5.32 9.63
CA THR A 9 18.79 6.40 8.62
C THR A 9 19.35 7.74 9.12
N ILE A 10 19.57 7.89 10.42
CA ILE A 10 20.06 9.15 11.01
C ILE A 10 21.40 9.60 10.39
N PRO A 11 22.41 8.72 10.16
CA PRO A 11 23.68 9.13 9.56
C PRO A 11 23.55 9.74 8.17
N ILE A 12 22.65 9.22 7.32
CA ILE A 12 22.45 9.75 5.96
C ILE A 12 21.77 11.13 6.00
N PHE A 13 20.84 11.35 6.94
CA PHE A 13 20.23 12.67 7.14
C PHE A 13 21.25 13.72 7.59
N PHE A 14 22.11 13.39 8.56
CA PHE A 14 23.18 14.31 8.96
C PHE A 14 24.19 14.58 7.84
N LYS A 15 24.46 13.59 6.99
CA LYS A 15 25.31 13.76 5.81
C LYS A 15 24.67 14.70 4.79
N GLY A 16 23.38 14.53 4.51
CA GLY A 16 22.59 15.39 3.61
C GLY A 16 22.39 16.81 4.14
N TYR A 17 22.38 17.00 5.45
CA TYR A 17 22.37 18.33 6.07
C TYR A 17 23.70 19.08 5.82
N LYS A 18 24.82 18.37 5.80
CA LYS A 18 26.17 18.97 5.67
C LYS A 18 26.62 19.15 4.22
N LYS A 19 26.15 18.29 3.31
CA LYS A 19 26.51 18.33 1.89
C LYS A 19 25.39 17.78 1.03
N GLU A 20 25.39 18.16 -0.24
CA GLU A 20 24.58 17.49 -1.25
C GLU A 20 24.99 16.01 -1.37
N LEU A 21 23.99 15.13 -1.45
CA LEU A 21 24.20 13.68 -1.51
C LEU A 21 24.44 13.25 -2.95
N ASN A 22 25.52 12.48 -3.17
CA ASN A 22 25.82 11.86 -4.47
C ASN A 22 25.41 10.38 -4.48
N THR A 23 25.43 9.75 -5.66
CA THR A 23 25.11 8.33 -5.83
C THR A 23 26.00 7.41 -5.00
N ASP A 24 27.26 7.79 -4.78
CA ASP A 24 28.22 7.04 -3.97
C ASP A 24 27.92 7.09 -2.46
N ASP A 25 27.11 8.06 -2.02
CA ASP A 25 26.68 8.19 -0.64
C ASP A 25 25.49 7.28 -0.30
N LEU A 26 24.85 6.68 -1.30
CA LEU A 26 23.67 5.84 -1.15
C LEU A 26 24.04 4.41 -0.73
N TYR A 27 23.17 3.80 0.08
CA TYR A 27 23.33 2.42 0.48
C TYR A 27 23.11 1.47 -0.69
N ARG A 28 23.91 0.40 -0.73
CA ARG A 28 23.69 -0.69 -1.68
C ARG A 28 22.39 -1.44 -1.33
N PRO A 29 21.62 -1.89 -2.34
CA PRO A 29 20.43 -2.70 -2.08
C PRO A 29 20.76 -3.99 -1.32
N LEU A 30 19.83 -4.40 -0.45
CA LEU A 30 19.90 -5.70 0.22
C LEU A 30 19.89 -6.84 -0.80
N LYS A 31 20.51 -7.97 -0.45
CA LYS A 31 20.58 -9.15 -1.35
C LYS A 31 19.19 -9.64 -1.77
N GLU A 32 18.22 -9.58 -0.86
CA GLU A 32 16.83 -9.95 -1.11
C GLU A 32 16.07 -8.97 -2.04
N HIS A 33 16.61 -7.76 -2.27
CA HIS A 33 16.00 -6.73 -3.13
C HIS A 33 16.59 -6.75 -4.56
N LYS A 34 17.53 -7.66 -4.86
CA LYS A 34 18.17 -7.73 -6.18
C LYS A 34 17.21 -8.28 -7.25
N SER A 35 17.27 -7.69 -8.44
CA SER A 35 16.45 -8.05 -9.60
C SER A 35 16.68 -9.47 -10.11
N ASP A 36 17.91 -10.00 -9.98
CA ASP A 36 18.24 -11.34 -10.46
C ASP A 36 17.45 -12.40 -9.72
N GLY A 37 17.49 -12.38 -8.38
CA GLY A 37 16.78 -13.35 -7.54
C GLY A 37 15.27 -13.20 -7.64
N LEU A 38 14.75 -11.98 -7.55
CA LEU A 38 13.31 -11.72 -7.61
C LEU A 38 12.72 -12.05 -8.99
N GLY A 39 13.41 -11.65 -10.06
CA GLY A 39 13.02 -11.94 -11.43
C GLY A 39 13.06 -13.43 -11.77
N ASN A 40 14.10 -14.14 -11.35
CA ASN A 40 14.20 -15.59 -11.54
C ASN A 40 13.03 -16.33 -10.86
N ARG A 41 12.78 -16.05 -9.58
CA ARG A 41 11.68 -16.66 -8.82
C ARG A 41 10.32 -16.46 -9.49
N LEU A 42 10.04 -15.25 -9.97
CA LEU A 42 8.77 -14.96 -10.63
C LEU A 42 8.67 -15.62 -12.02
N CYS A 43 9.76 -15.65 -12.79
CA CYS A 43 9.81 -16.35 -14.08
C CYS A 43 9.60 -17.86 -13.92
N GLU A 44 10.28 -18.50 -12.97
CA GLU A 44 10.11 -19.93 -12.67
C GLU A 44 8.68 -20.27 -12.24
N ALA A 45 8.08 -19.43 -11.39
CA ALA A 45 6.68 -19.58 -10.99
C ALA A 45 5.71 -19.43 -12.17
N TRP A 46 6.01 -18.52 -13.10
CA TRP A 46 5.23 -18.31 -14.33
C TRP A 46 5.36 -19.49 -15.31
N GLU A 47 6.56 -20.04 -15.50
CA GLU A 47 6.78 -21.23 -16.33
C GLU A 47 6.07 -22.46 -15.75
N SER A 48 6.08 -22.61 -14.42
CA SER A 48 5.31 -23.65 -13.72
C SER A 48 3.80 -23.47 -13.92
N GLU A 49 3.32 -22.24 -13.90
CA GLU A 49 1.91 -21.90 -14.15
C GLU A 49 1.49 -22.19 -15.60
N LEU A 50 2.34 -21.86 -16.58
CA LEU A 50 2.15 -22.18 -18.00
C LEU A 50 2.08 -23.69 -18.23
N SER A 51 2.97 -24.44 -17.60
CA SER A 51 3.01 -25.91 -17.71
C SER A 51 1.72 -26.54 -17.16
N ARG A 52 1.23 -26.03 -16.03
CA ARG A 52 -0.04 -26.45 -15.43
C ARG A 52 -1.26 -26.02 -16.25
N ALA A 53 -1.24 -24.83 -16.85
CA ALA A 53 -2.29 -24.36 -17.76
C ALA A 53 -2.45 -25.29 -18.96
N ARG A 54 -1.33 -25.75 -19.54
CA ARG A 54 -1.32 -26.73 -20.64
C ARG A 54 -1.94 -28.08 -20.25
N THR A 55 -1.65 -28.59 -19.05
CA THR A 55 -2.20 -29.89 -18.61
C THR A 55 -3.65 -29.81 -18.17
N SER A 56 -4.07 -28.67 -17.59
CA SER A 56 -5.43 -28.48 -17.08
C SER A 56 -6.42 -27.89 -18.09
N GLY A 57 -5.94 -27.50 -19.28
CA GLY A 57 -6.76 -26.82 -20.30
C GLY A 57 -7.29 -25.44 -19.87
N LYS A 58 -6.69 -24.83 -18.83
CA LYS A 58 -7.10 -23.53 -18.27
C LYS A 58 -6.14 -22.43 -18.69
N GLU A 59 -6.61 -21.19 -18.72
CA GLU A 59 -5.76 -20.04 -18.98
C GLU A 59 -4.75 -19.80 -17.84
N PRO A 60 -3.49 -19.46 -18.16
CA PRO A 60 -2.46 -19.18 -17.15
C PRO A 60 -2.77 -17.87 -16.41
N ASN A 61 -2.58 -17.86 -15.09
CA ASN A 61 -2.89 -16.70 -14.26
C ASN A 61 -1.64 -16.14 -13.55
N LEU A 62 -1.29 -14.89 -13.88
CA LEU A 62 -0.10 -14.23 -13.34
C LEU A 62 -0.22 -13.94 -11.84
N LEU A 63 -1.42 -13.62 -11.34
CA LEU A 63 -1.66 -13.42 -9.90
C LEU A 63 -1.41 -14.70 -9.12
N ARG A 64 -1.74 -15.86 -9.70
CA ARG A 64 -1.45 -17.16 -9.08
C ARG A 64 0.05 -17.42 -9.02
N ALA A 65 0.79 -17.16 -10.10
CA ALA A 65 2.25 -17.25 -10.10
C ALA A 65 2.88 -16.29 -9.07
N GLY A 66 2.42 -15.03 -9.03
CA GLY A 66 2.83 -14.05 -8.03
C GLY A 66 2.53 -14.47 -6.59
N SER A 67 1.34 -15.03 -6.34
CA SER A 67 0.96 -15.53 -5.01
C SER A 67 1.82 -16.72 -4.55
N ARG A 68 2.35 -17.53 -5.46
CA ARG A 68 3.27 -18.62 -5.09
C ARG A 68 4.62 -18.07 -4.61
N VAL A 69 5.05 -16.92 -5.15
CA VAL A 69 6.34 -16.31 -4.79
C VAL A 69 6.23 -15.42 -3.55
N PHE A 70 5.19 -14.59 -3.48
CA PHE A 70 5.05 -13.53 -2.49
C PHE A 70 3.90 -13.77 -1.50
N GLY A 71 3.06 -14.78 -1.72
CA GLY A 71 1.82 -14.98 -0.94
C GLY A 71 2.07 -15.25 0.54
N TRP A 72 3.18 -15.90 0.90
CA TRP A 72 3.54 -16.07 2.31
C TRP A 72 3.90 -14.74 2.98
N GLU A 73 4.70 -13.90 2.31
CA GLU A 73 5.04 -12.56 2.80
C GLU A 73 3.78 -11.69 2.93
N VAL A 74 2.88 -11.72 1.94
CA VAL A 74 1.56 -11.06 1.98
C VAL A 74 0.73 -11.57 3.16
N ALA A 75 0.59 -12.89 3.32
CA ALA A 75 -0.23 -13.47 4.38
C ALA A 75 0.30 -13.15 5.78
N TYR A 76 1.62 -13.25 5.97
CA TYR A 76 2.28 -12.89 7.23
C TYR A 76 2.04 -11.41 7.58
N LEU A 77 2.24 -10.49 6.64
CA LEU A 77 1.98 -9.07 6.89
C LEU A 77 0.49 -8.81 7.17
N GLY A 78 -0.42 -9.53 6.50
CA GLY A 78 -1.85 -9.47 6.80
C GLY A 78 -2.19 -9.88 8.23
N LEU A 79 -1.57 -10.96 8.73
CA LEU A 79 -1.74 -11.42 10.11
C LEU A 79 -1.18 -10.41 11.13
N VAL A 80 -0.03 -9.81 10.82
CA VAL A 80 0.55 -8.74 11.64
C VAL A 80 -0.40 -7.55 11.70
N LEU A 81 -0.92 -7.07 10.56
CA LEU A 81 -1.87 -5.95 10.54
C LEU A 81 -3.14 -6.28 11.33
N LEU A 82 -3.70 -7.48 11.13
CA LEU A 82 -4.87 -7.94 11.88
C LEU A 82 -4.65 -7.84 13.39
N THR A 83 -3.47 -8.27 13.85
CA THR A 83 -3.10 -8.20 15.26
C THR A 83 -2.97 -6.74 15.72
N LEU A 84 -2.33 -5.88 14.92
CA LEU A 84 -2.15 -4.47 15.27
C LEU A 84 -3.48 -3.71 15.40
N GLU A 85 -4.37 -3.88 14.42
CA GLU A 85 -5.67 -3.22 14.40
C GLU A 85 -6.60 -3.81 15.48
N MET A 86 -6.75 -5.14 15.53
CA MET A 86 -7.75 -5.77 16.42
C MET A 86 -7.30 -5.84 17.89
N LEU A 87 -6.02 -6.06 18.17
CA LEU A 87 -5.56 -6.24 19.55
C LEU A 87 -5.17 -4.91 20.21
N PHE A 88 -4.45 -4.03 19.52
CA PHE A 88 -3.91 -2.84 20.15
C PHE A 88 -4.79 -1.60 19.93
N LYS A 89 -5.33 -1.43 18.73
CA LYS A 89 -6.12 -0.23 18.40
C LYS A 89 -7.57 -0.34 18.89
N VAL A 90 -8.25 -1.47 18.65
CA VAL A 90 -9.63 -1.68 19.13
C VAL A 90 -9.71 -1.78 20.66
N THR A 91 -8.66 -2.24 21.34
CA THR A 91 -8.65 -2.34 22.81
C THR A 91 -8.46 -0.98 23.50
N GLN A 92 -7.77 -0.02 22.86
CA GLN A 92 -7.47 1.28 23.46
C GLN A 92 -8.72 2.05 23.94
N PRO A 93 -9.83 2.15 23.18
CA PRO A 93 -11.07 2.76 23.64
C PRO A 93 -11.66 2.14 24.92
N PHE A 94 -11.44 0.85 25.20
CA PHE A 94 -11.94 0.23 26.43
C PHE A 94 -11.24 0.76 27.66
N PHE A 95 -9.91 0.84 27.63
CA PHE A 95 -9.15 1.42 28.74
C PHE A 95 -9.48 2.89 28.92
N LEU A 96 -9.67 3.62 27.83
CA LEU A 96 -10.12 5.01 27.88
C LEU A 96 -11.53 5.13 28.50
N GLY A 97 -12.46 4.27 28.11
CA GLY A 97 -13.81 4.23 28.69
C GLY A 97 -13.80 3.92 30.19
N LYS A 98 -12.95 2.99 30.64
CA LYS A 98 -12.74 2.69 32.07
C LYS A 98 -12.14 3.86 32.84
N LEU A 99 -11.18 4.55 32.24
CA LEU A 99 -10.59 5.75 32.81
C LEU A 99 -11.62 6.88 32.96
N VAL A 100 -12.46 7.10 31.94
CA VAL A 100 -13.56 8.09 32.02
C VAL A 100 -14.57 7.70 33.10
N ALA A 101 -14.95 6.42 33.16
CA ALA A 101 -15.90 5.91 34.15
C ALA A 101 -15.40 6.05 35.60
N TYR A 102 -14.08 5.92 35.83
CA TYR A 102 -13.46 6.17 37.13
C TYR A 102 -13.75 7.59 37.63
N TYR A 103 -13.56 8.59 36.77
CA TYR A 103 -13.84 9.98 37.12
C TYR A 103 -15.33 10.28 37.26
N SER A 104 -16.20 9.63 36.49
CA SER A 104 -17.65 9.81 36.61
C SER A 104 -18.22 9.25 37.92
N ARG A 105 -17.60 8.22 38.50
CA ARG A 105 -18.08 7.55 39.72
C ARG A 105 -17.39 8.01 41.00
N GLN A 106 -16.47 8.98 40.93
CA GLN A 106 -15.57 9.36 42.03
C GLN A 106 -14.89 8.13 42.64
N GLY A 107 -14.16 7.38 41.80
CA GLY A 107 -13.41 6.20 42.26
C GLY A 107 -12.46 6.53 43.42
N ASN A 108 -12.40 5.64 44.41
CA ASN A 108 -11.64 5.85 45.64
C ASN A 108 -10.15 5.49 45.50
N ASP A 109 -9.77 4.67 44.51
CA ASP A 109 -8.39 4.20 44.32
C ASP A 109 -7.73 4.83 43.09
N ILE A 110 -6.85 5.80 43.31
CA ILE A 110 -6.08 6.47 42.26
C ILE A 110 -5.19 5.51 41.45
N SER A 111 -4.84 4.36 42.04
CA SER A 111 -4.03 3.33 41.38
C SER A 111 -4.74 2.76 40.15
N GLU A 112 -6.06 2.61 40.20
CA GLU A 112 -6.86 2.16 39.05
C GLU A 112 -6.80 3.17 37.90
N ALA A 113 -6.88 4.47 38.21
CA ALA A 113 -6.77 5.52 37.20
C ALA A 113 -5.40 5.52 36.52
N TYR A 114 -4.32 5.38 37.31
CA TYR A 114 -2.97 5.26 36.75
C TYR A 114 -2.79 3.99 35.91
N LEU A 115 -3.40 2.86 36.31
CA LEU A 115 -3.37 1.62 35.53
C LEU A 115 -4.06 1.80 34.18
N TYR A 116 -5.28 2.36 34.13
CA TYR A 116 -6.00 2.57 32.88
C TYR A 116 -5.29 3.61 31.99
N ALA A 117 -4.81 4.71 32.56
CA ALA A 117 -4.03 5.71 31.80
C ALA A 117 -2.74 5.11 31.23
N GLY A 118 -2.00 4.35 32.05
CA GLY A 118 -0.81 3.62 31.62
C GLY A 118 -1.12 2.63 30.49
N ALA A 119 -2.24 1.90 30.57
CA ALA A 119 -2.68 0.99 29.52
C ALA A 119 -2.99 1.71 28.20
N VAL A 120 -3.65 2.88 28.25
CA VAL A 120 -3.92 3.70 27.05
C VAL A 120 -2.61 4.16 26.40
N VAL A 121 -1.67 4.67 27.19
CA VAL A 121 -0.35 5.11 26.69
C VAL A 121 0.43 3.93 26.11
N LEU A 122 0.42 2.79 26.78
CA LEU A 122 1.11 1.59 26.33
C LEU A 122 0.52 1.05 25.02
N CYS A 123 -0.81 0.99 24.88
CA CYS A 123 -1.47 0.60 23.63
C CYS A 123 -1.06 1.54 22.47
N SER A 124 -1.04 2.85 22.72
CA SER A 124 -0.63 3.84 21.72
C SER A 124 0.84 3.69 21.34
N ALA A 125 1.73 3.50 22.33
CA ALA A 125 3.16 3.34 22.10
C ALA A 125 3.46 2.06 21.29
N ILE A 126 2.83 0.94 21.66
CA ILE A 126 2.94 -0.32 20.92
C ILE A 126 2.44 -0.11 19.49
N ASN A 127 1.24 0.47 19.30
CA ASN A 127 0.71 0.69 17.96
C ASN A 127 1.69 1.46 17.06
N VAL A 128 2.23 2.60 17.54
CA VAL A 128 3.20 3.40 16.79
C VAL A 128 4.51 2.64 16.51
N LEU A 129 5.03 1.91 17.50
CA LEU A 129 6.28 1.15 17.35
C LEU A 129 6.18 0.04 16.30
N PHE A 130 5.00 -0.52 16.07
CA PHE A 130 4.84 -1.61 15.11
C PHE A 130 4.22 -1.19 13.77
N ILE A 131 3.38 -0.15 13.73
CA ILE A 131 2.74 0.29 12.48
C ILE A 131 3.74 0.82 11.46
N HIS A 132 4.79 1.53 11.89
CA HIS A 132 5.79 2.07 10.98
C HIS A 132 6.72 0.99 10.38
N PRO A 133 7.30 0.06 11.17
CA PRO A 133 8.02 -1.08 10.60
C PRO A 133 7.14 -1.97 9.70
N TYR A 134 5.86 -2.13 10.06
CA TYR A 134 4.88 -2.79 9.21
C TYR A 134 4.73 -2.07 7.86
N MET A 135 4.54 -0.75 7.87
CA MET A 135 4.41 0.07 6.65
C MET A 135 5.67 -0.03 5.78
N LEU A 136 6.88 0.03 6.38
CA LEU A 136 8.13 -0.19 5.63
C LEU A 136 8.16 -1.58 4.99
N SER A 137 7.73 -2.62 5.72
CA SER A 137 7.70 -3.99 5.21
C SER A 137 6.74 -4.14 4.03
N GLN A 138 5.57 -3.49 4.07
CA GLN A 138 4.63 -3.42 2.95
C GLN A 138 5.24 -2.70 1.74
N LEU A 139 5.93 -1.57 1.96
CA LEU A 139 6.63 -0.85 0.89
C LEU A 139 7.76 -1.69 0.26
N HIS A 140 8.51 -2.44 1.08
CA HIS A 140 9.51 -3.40 0.58
C HIS A 140 8.87 -4.49 -0.27
N LEU A 141 7.72 -5.03 0.15
CA LEU A 141 6.99 -6.05 -0.61
C LEU A 141 6.49 -5.49 -1.95
N GLY A 142 5.90 -4.29 -1.95
CA GLY A 142 5.49 -3.58 -3.18
C GLY A 142 6.67 -3.39 -4.15
N MET A 143 7.81 -2.92 -3.63
CA MET A 143 9.04 -2.78 -4.41
C MET A 143 9.54 -4.12 -4.96
N LYS A 144 9.55 -5.19 -4.15
CA LYS A 144 9.96 -6.55 -4.59
C LYS A 144 9.08 -7.04 -5.75
N LEU A 145 7.76 -6.84 -5.64
CA LEU A 145 6.79 -7.16 -6.70
C LEU A 145 7.08 -6.36 -7.98
N ARG A 146 7.29 -5.04 -7.87
CA ARG A 146 7.65 -4.19 -9.02
C ARG A 146 8.92 -4.64 -9.71
N VAL A 147 9.99 -4.87 -8.94
CA VAL A 147 11.29 -5.30 -9.48
C VAL A 147 11.17 -6.65 -10.21
N ALA A 148 10.45 -7.60 -9.62
CA ALA A 148 10.21 -8.90 -10.24
C ALA A 148 9.41 -8.79 -11.55
N ALA A 149 8.34 -7.99 -11.55
CA ALA A 149 7.52 -7.75 -12.73
C ALA A 149 8.31 -7.04 -13.85
N CYS A 150 9.09 -6.01 -13.53
CA CYS A 150 9.95 -5.32 -14.50
C CYS A 150 10.96 -6.29 -15.13
N SER A 151 11.62 -7.12 -14.31
CA SER A 151 12.58 -8.12 -14.79
C SER A 151 11.91 -9.14 -15.74
N MET A 152 10.73 -9.63 -15.39
CA MET A 152 9.96 -10.53 -16.25
C MET A 152 9.53 -9.88 -17.57
N ILE A 153 8.98 -8.67 -17.52
CA ILE A 153 8.54 -7.91 -18.71
C ILE A 153 9.72 -7.65 -19.65
N TYR A 154 10.87 -7.24 -19.10
CA TYR A 154 12.09 -7.02 -19.87
C TYR A 154 12.60 -8.30 -20.54
N ARG A 155 12.63 -9.43 -19.83
CA ARG A 155 13.00 -10.73 -20.43
C ARG A 155 12.04 -11.15 -21.53
N LYS A 156 10.74 -10.85 -21.37
CA LYS A 156 9.72 -11.18 -22.37
C LYS A 156 9.83 -10.29 -23.61
N SER A 157 10.10 -9.00 -23.45
CA SER A 157 10.26 -8.07 -24.59
C SER A 157 11.46 -8.44 -25.46
N LEU A 158 12.57 -8.92 -24.87
CA LEU A 158 13.74 -9.42 -25.60
C LEU A 158 13.48 -10.70 -26.41
N ARG A 159 12.41 -11.45 -26.11
CA ARG A 159 12.07 -12.72 -26.77
C ARG A 159 10.84 -12.62 -27.68
N LEU A 160 10.26 -11.43 -27.83
CA LEU A 160 9.07 -11.25 -28.65
C LEU A 160 9.44 -11.28 -30.14
N SER A 161 8.61 -11.91 -30.97
CA SER A 161 8.80 -11.88 -32.42
C SER A 161 8.52 -10.48 -32.98
N LYS A 162 9.15 -10.12 -34.10
CA LYS A 162 8.92 -8.81 -34.77
C LYS A 162 7.44 -8.56 -35.10
N THR A 163 6.68 -9.61 -35.40
CA THR A 163 5.24 -9.54 -35.69
C THR A 163 4.42 -9.16 -34.45
N ALA A 164 4.69 -9.78 -33.29
CA ALA A 164 4.04 -9.42 -32.03
C ALA A 164 4.52 -8.06 -31.47
N LEU A 165 5.73 -7.62 -31.85
CA LEU A 165 6.25 -6.29 -31.56
C LEU A 165 5.62 -5.20 -32.46
N GLY A 166 5.05 -5.59 -33.60
CA GLY A 166 4.24 -4.68 -34.44
C GLY A 166 2.95 -4.25 -33.75
N ASP A 167 2.33 -5.16 -32.98
CA ASP A 167 1.11 -4.89 -32.20
C ASP A 167 1.39 -4.22 -30.85
N THR A 168 2.62 -4.36 -30.32
CA THR A 168 3.05 -3.75 -29.06
C THR A 168 4.23 -2.81 -29.29
N THR A 169 3.96 -1.51 -29.38
CA THR A 169 4.98 -0.48 -29.57
C THR A 169 5.98 -0.45 -28.41
N ALA A 170 7.24 -0.08 -28.69
CA ALA A 170 8.24 0.14 -27.65
C ALA A 170 7.76 1.15 -26.57
N GLY A 171 6.98 2.15 -26.97
CA GLY A 171 6.37 3.12 -26.06
C GLY A 171 5.37 2.49 -25.07
N GLN A 172 4.55 1.54 -25.52
CA GLN A 172 3.63 0.82 -24.63
C GLN A 172 4.38 -0.02 -23.58
N VAL A 173 5.49 -0.66 -23.95
CA VAL A 173 6.34 -1.41 -23.00
C VAL A 173 6.95 -0.46 -21.97
N VAL A 174 7.46 0.70 -22.42
CA VAL A 174 7.99 1.73 -21.51
C VAL A 174 6.90 2.26 -20.57
N ASN A 175 5.68 2.51 -21.06
CA ASN A 175 4.57 2.96 -20.21
C ASN A 175 4.18 1.89 -19.18
N LEU A 176 4.12 0.62 -19.59
CA LEU A 176 3.85 -0.51 -18.69
C LEU A 176 4.88 -0.55 -17.55
N LEU A 177 6.19 -0.48 -17.88
CA LEU A 177 7.29 -0.53 -16.91
C LEU A 177 7.32 0.69 -15.97
N SER A 178 7.00 1.88 -16.47
CA SER A 178 7.13 3.14 -15.73
C SER A 178 5.88 3.54 -14.93
N ASN A 179 4.69 3.25 -15.44
CA ASN A 179 3.42 3.70 -14.86
C ASN A 179 2.67 2.55 -14.19
N ASP A 180 2.37 1.49 -14.94
CA ASP A 180 1.49 0.41 -14.46
C ASP A 180 2.14 -0.42 -13.35
N VAL A 181 3.38 -0.88 -13.55
CA VAL A 181 4.09 -1.64 -12.51
C VAL A 181 4.40 -0.77 -11.30
N GLY A 182 4.61 0.54 -11.48
CA GLY A 182 4.80 1.49 -10.39
C GLY A 182 3.61 1.56 -9.42
N ARG A 183 2.38 1.30 -9.88
CA ARG A 183 1.18 1.27 -9.02
C ARG A 183 1.19 0.11 -8.02
N LEU A 184 1.95 -0.95 -8.28
CA LEU A 184 2.05 -2.09 -7.35
C LEU A 184 2.69 -1.69 -6.02
N ASP A 185 3.59 -0.72 -6.02
CA ASP A 185 4.23 -0.21 -4.79
C ASP A 185 3.19 0.27 -3.78
N LEU A 186 2.17 1.00 -4.25
CA LEU A 186 1.12 1.58 -3.40
C LEU A 186 -0.07 0.63 -3.21
N ALA A 187 -0.40 -0.20 -4.21
CA ALA A 187 -1.55 -1.10 -4.14
C ALA A 187 -1.44 -2.08 -2.95
N VAL A 188 -0.23 -2.56 -2.67
CA VAL A 188 0.07 -3.50 -1.59
C VAL A 188 -0.27 -2.92 -0.20
N LEU A 189 -0.13 -1.61 0.00
CA LEU A 189 -0.50 -0.93 1.25
C LEU A 189 -2.00 -1.03 1.55
N PHE A 190 -2.84 -1.03 0.52
CA PHE A 190 -4.30 -1.02 0.66
C PHE A 190 -4.92 -2.42 0.58
N LEU A 191 -4.18 -3.42 0.12
CA LEU A 191 -4.68 -4.77 -0.12
C LEU A 191 -5.35 -5.38 1.12
N HIS A 192 -4.72 -5.27 2.29
CA HIS A 192 -5.28 -5.87 3.51
C HIS A 192 -6.48 -5.13 4.08
N TYR A 193 -6.60 -3.83 3.80
CA TYR A 193 -7.76 -3.05 4.25
C TYR A 193 -9.06 -3.44 3.55
N LEU A 194 -8.99 -4.09 2.38
CA LEU A 194 -10.19 -4.57 1.66
C LEU A 194 -11.01 -5.57 2.47
N TRP A 195 -10.35 -6.44 3.25
CA TRP A 195 -11.03 -7.43 4.09
C TRP A 195 -11.00 -7.04 5.57
N LEU A 196 -9.96 -6.34 6.02
CA LEU A 196 -9.85 -5.90 7.40
C LEU A 196 -10.82 -4.77 7.73
N GLY A 197 -11.07 -3.83 6.82
CA GLY A 197 -12.00 -2.72 7.03
C GLY A 197 -13.43 -3.18 7.36
N PRO A 198 -14.04 -4.08 6.56
CA PRO A 198 -15.34 -4.67 6.89
C PRO A 198 -15.33 -5.42 8.22
N LEU A 199 -14.30 -6.21 8.49
CA LEU A 199 -14.16 -6.97 9.73
C LEU A 199 -14.08 -6.05 10.96
N GLU A 200 -13.23 -5.02 10.90
CA GLU A 200 -13.06 -4.00 11.94
C GLU A 200 -14.38 -3.24 12.16
N THR A 201 -15.08 -2.88 11.06
CA THR A 201 -16.40 -2.23 11.14
C THR A 201 -17.39 -3.09 11.91
N VAL A 202 -17.49 -4.39 11.61
CA VAL A 202 -18.39 -5.31 12.32
C VAL A 202 -18.03 -5.39 13.80
N VAL A 203 -16.75 -5.56 14.13
CA VAL A 203 -16.30 -5.66 15.52
C VAL A 203 -16.55 -4.37 16.30
N VAL A 204 -16.13 -3.21 15.78
CA VAL A 204 -16.38 -1.92 16.44
C VAL A 204 -17.87 -1.65 16.59
N THR A 205 -18.69 -1.98 15.57
CA THR A 205 -20.16 -1.83 15.66
C THR A 205 -20.74 -2.71 16.77
N TYR A 206 -20.30 -3.96 16.89
CA TYR A 206 -20.74 -4.85 17.97
C TYR A 206 -20.36 -4.30 19.36
N LEU A 207 -19.15 -3.76 19.49
CA LEU A 207 -18.69 -3.17 20.75
C LEU A 207 -19.48 -1.92 21.12
N MET A 208 -19.75 -1.04 20.14
CA MET A 208 -20.62 0.12 20.36
C MET A 208 -22.06 -0.29 20.68
N TYR A 209 -22.59 -1.30 20.00
CA TYR A 209 -23.94 -1.83 20.25
C TYR A 209 -24.09 -2.31 21.69
N ARG A 210 -23.05 -2.88 22.30
CA ARG A 210 -23.07 -3.28 23.70
C ARG A 210 -23.22 -2.09 24.67
N GLU A 211 -22.65 -0.94 24.32
CA GLU A 211 -22.66 0.25 25.18
C GLU A 211 -23.90 1.14 24.98
N ILE A 212 -24.34 1.34 23.73
CA ILE A 212 -25.43 2.29 23.38
C ILE A 212 -26.60 1.65 22.59
N GLY A 213 -26.61 0.33 22.44
CA GLY A 213 -27.69 -0.41 21.79
C GLY A 213 -27.85 -0.10 20.31
N VAL A 214 -29.11 -0.14 19.84
CA VAL A 214 -29.48 0.01 18.42
C VAL A 214 -29.03 1.36 17.84
N SER A 215 -28.87 2.39 18.67
CA SER A 215 -28.37 3.72 18.26
C SER A 215 -27.01 3.65 17.57
N ALA A 216 -26.14 2.71 17.96
CA ALA A 216 -24.85 2.49 17.29
C ALA A 216 -25.02 2.12 15.80
N ILE A 217 -26.01 1.28 15.49
CA ILE A 217 -26.24 0.77 14.14
C ILE A 217 -26.65 1.92 13.22
N PHE A 218 -27.53 2.81 13.67
CA PHE A 218 -27.93 3.99 12.88
C PHE A 218 -26.73 4.91 12.60
N GLY A 219 -25.85 5.12 13.58
CA GLY A 219 -24.62 5.90 13.41
C GLY A 219 -23.68 5.29 12.37
N VAL A 220 -23.46 3.98 12.43
CA VAL A 220 -22.59 3.28 11.46
C VAL A 220 -23.22 3.27 10.06
N ILE A 221 -24.53 3.05 9.93
CA ILE A 221 -25.22 3.16 8.64
C ILE A 221 -25.03 4.56 8.05
N PHE A 222 -25.19 5.61 8.86
CA PHE A 222 -24.95 6.98 8.43
C PHE A 222 -23.51 7.19 7.93
N LEU A 223 -22.50 6.66 8.62
CA LEU A 223 -21.11 6.70 8.17
C LEU A 223 -20.90 5.91 6.86
N LEU A 224 -21.52 4.75 6.71
CA LEU A 224 -21.41 3.93 5.49
C LEU A 224 -22.05 4.61 4.27
N LEU A 225 -23.05 5.48 4.45
CA LEU A 225 -23.61 6.30 3.35
C LEU A 225 -22.59 7.29 2.75
N PHE A 226 -21.49 7.60 3.46
CA PHE A 226 -20.40 8.38 2.86
C PHE A 226 -19.62 7.61 1.80
N ILE A 227 -19.63 6.27 1.82
CA ILE A 227 -18.92 5.46 0.81
C ILE A 227 -19.48 5.71 -0.61
N PRO A 228 -20.80 5.55 -0.89
CA PRO A 228 -21.33 5.84 -2.22
C PRO A 228 -21.21 7.32 -2.58
N LEU A 229 -21.30 8.24 -1.62
CA LEU A 229 -21.06 9.66 -1.84
C LEU A 229 -19.62 9.93 -2.29
N GLN A 230 -18.63 9.37 -1.59
CA GLN A 230 -17.21 9.46 -1.96
C GLN A 230 -16.94 8.82 -3.33
N ALA A 231 -17.57 7.68 -3.63
CA ALA A 231 -17.45 7.04 -4.94
C ALA A 231 -18.04 7.91 -6.07
N TYR A 232 -19.20 8.53 -5.84
CA TYR A 232 -19.81 9.47 -6.79
C TYR A 232 -18.93 10.70 -7.03
N LEU A 233 -18.46 11.34 -5.95
CA LEU A 233 -17.55 12.48 -6.03
C LEU A 233 -16.22 12.09 -6.70
N GLY A 234 -15.67 10.92 -6.39
CA GLY A 234 -14.48 10.38 -7.04
C GLY A 234 -14.66 10.19 -8.55
N LYS A 235 -15.81 9.66 -8.99
CA LYS A 235 -16.15 9.54 -10.42
C LYS A 235 -16.25 10.91 -11.09
N LYS A 236 -16.91 11.88 -10.44
CA LYS A 236 -16.99 13.27 -10.97
C LYS A 236 -15.60 13.91 -11.08
N THR A 237 -14.77 13.78 -10.05
CA THR A 237 -13.39 14.26 -10.06
C THR A 237 -12.57 13.61 -11.17
N SER A 238 -12.73 12.31 -11.42
CA SER A 238 -12.06 11.61 -12.53
C SER A 238 -12.45 12.18 -13.90
N VAL A 239 -13.75 12.41 -14.14
CA VAL A 239 -14.24 13.01 -15.39
C VAL A 239 -13.71 14.43 -15.59
N LEU A 240 -13.74 15.25 -14.53
CA LEU A 240 -13.21 16.62 -14.60
C LEU A 240 -11.70 16.62 -14.84
N ARG A 241 -10.96 15.74 -14.17
CA ARG A 241 -9.51 15.58 -14.37
C ARG A 241 -9.16 15.18 -15.80
N LEU A 242 -9.95 14.29 -16.41
CA LEU A 242 -9.79 13.94 -17.83
C LEU A 242 -10.03 15.15 -18.74
N ARG A 243 -11.10 15.92 -18.50
CA ARG A 243 -11.38 17.13 -19.30
C ARG A 243 -10.26 18.17 -19.18
N THR A 244 -9.70 18.36 -17.99
CA THR A 244 -8.55 19.24 -17.76
C THR A 244 -7.30 18.74 -18.47
N ALA A 245 -7.03 17.43 -18.45
CA ALA A 245 -5.91 16.83 -19.16
C ALA A 245 -6.01 17.10 -20.67
N LEU A 246 -7.16 16.79 -21.29
CA LEU A 246 -7.38 17.02 -22.73
C LEU A 246 -7.18 18.48 -23.16
N ARG A 247 -7.66 19.44 -22.35
CA ARG A 247 -7.46 20.87 -22.61
C ARG A 247 -6.01 21.30 -22.44
N THR A 248 -5.31 20.72 -21.47
CA THR A 248 -3.88 20.99 -21.26
C THR A 248 -3.06 20.46 -22.42
N ASP A 249 -3.37 19.27 -22.92
CA ASP A 249 -2.71 18.66 -24.08
C ASP A 249 -2.90 19.51 -25.35
N GLU A 250 -4.12 20.00 -25.59
CA GLU A 250 -4.42 20.92 -26.69
C GLU A 250 -3.60 22.22 -26.60
N ARG A 251 -3.52 22.82 -25.40
CA ARG A 251 -2.70 24.02 -25.16
C ARG A 251 -1.22 23.76 -25.44
N VAL A 252 -0.68 22.65 -24.93
CA VAL A 252 0.73 22.29 -25.12
C VAL A 252 1.03 22.07 -26.60
N ARG A 253 0.13 21.40 -27.33
CA ARG A 253 0.26 21.21 -28.78
C ARG A 253 0.33 22.54 -29.53
N LEU A 254 -0.62 23.45 -29.28
CA LEU A 254 -0.66 24.77 -29.94
C LEU A 254 0.58 25.61 -29.62
N MET A 255 1.03 25.60 -28.36
CA MET A 255 2.27 26.30 -27.99
C MET A 255 3.49 25.72 -28.71
N ASN A 256 3.55 24.40 -28.91
CA ASN A 256 4.63 23.77 -29.64
C ASN A 256 4.60 24.15 -31.14
N GLU A 257 3.41 24.22 -31.75
CA GLU A 257 3.24 24.70 -33.13
C GLU A 257 3.69 26.16 -33.28
N ILE A 258 3.33 27.05 -32.34
CA ILE A 258 3.76 28.46 -32.33
C ILE A 258 5.29 28.58 -32.20
N ILE A 259 5.91 27.82 -31.29
CA ILE A 259 7.36 27.85 -31.09
C ILE A 259 8.09 27.34 -32.34
N GLN A 260 7.61 26.28 -32.97
CA GLN A 260 8.17 25.78 -34.23
C GLN A 260 7.98 26.76 -35.39
N GLY A 261 6.87 27.49 -35.41
CA GLY A 261 6.55 28.51 -36.40
C GLY A 261 7.11 29.91 -36.10
N ILE A 262 7.92 30.10 -35.05
CA ILE A 262 8.31 31.43 -34.55
C ILE A 262 9.15 32.26 -35.54
N GLN A 263 9.75 31.62 -36.54
CA GLN A 263 10.49 32.31 -37.59
C GLN A 263 9.60 32.77 -38.75
N VAL A 264 8.39 32.20 -38.86
CA VAL A 264 7.41 32.49 -39.91
C VAL A 264 6.31 33.45 -39.40
N ILE A 265 6.03 33.41 -38.10
CA ILE A 265 5.15 34.34 -37.36
C ILE A 265 5.92 35.61 -37.01
#